data_AF-A0A559QQX6-F1
#
_entry.id   AF-A0A559QQX6-F1
#
_cell.length_a   1.000
_cell.length_b   1.000
_cell.length_c   1.000
_cell.angle_alpha   90.00
_cell.angle_beta   90.00
_cell.angle_gamma   90.00
#
_symmetry.space_group_name_H-M   'P 1'
#
loop_
_entity.id
_entity.type
_entity.pdbx_description
1 polymer ?
#
loop_
_entity_poly.entity_id
_entity_poly.type
_entity_poly.pdbx_seq_one_letter_code
_entity_poly.pdbx_strand_id
1 'polypeptide(L)'
;MYMEYQHGVRITKYAHELPCLEAIFKEYEDNLSKQRNLINNAPTPELEKTSSTYKTRKKLQDEALEHLEKERMSLESMADVQAQLITYRAAGEKIFSENQAESEAALRKMSTEKHHPASALEKYMRAEGVPKPSPYHTAHHIVPGKGKEAVLTARTRLHIHRNGIRINDPANGVYLVRKDDHTPHWSMPDSKGHLRYHTKEYERYLAARITRLQGMDALKTQLQVIGRLLQQHEPKYAIQQVRNAR
;
A
#
# COMPACT_ATOMS: atom_id res chain seq x y z
N MET A 1 7.85 -30.36 -14.39
CA MET A 1 6.76 -29.54 -13.79
C MET A 1 5.49 -29.89 -14.54
N TYR A 2 4.55 -30.59 -13.91
CA TYR A 2 3.28 -30.96 -14.55
C TYR A 2 2.35 -29.73 -14.51
N MET A 3 1.85 -29.29 -15.67
CA MET A 3 0.85 -28.22 -15.74
C MET A 3 -0.53 -28.83 -15.59
N GLU A 4 -1.27 -28.38 -14.58
CA GLU A 4 -2.63 -28.86 -14.33
C GLU A 4 -3.66 -27.93 -15.00
N TYR A 5 -4.64 -28.55 -15.65
CA TYR A 5 -5.73 -27.86 -16.33
C TYR A 5 -7.05 -28.33 -15.74
N GLN A 6 -7.95 -27.38 -15.45
CA GLN A 6 -9.33 -27.67 -15.04
C GLN A 6 -10.28 -26.97 -16.02
N HIS A 7 -11.14 -27.74 -16.69
CA HIS A 7 -12.04 -27.24 -17.75
C HIS A 7 -11.34 -26.43 -18.87
N GLY A 8 -10.12 -26.83 -19.24
CA GLY A 8 -9.34 -26.14 -20.28
C GLY A 8 -8.65 -24.85 -19.82
N VAL A 9 -8.80 -24.47 -18.55
CA VAL A 9 -8.09 -23.34 -17.94
C VAL A 9 -6.92 -23.85 -17.12
N ARG A 10 -5.74 -23.25 -17.31
CA ARG A 10 -4.56 -23.54 -16.50
C ARG A 10 -4.84 -23.08 -15.06
N ILE A 11 -4.82 -24.01 -14.12
CA ILE A 11 -5.03 -23.71 -12.70
C ILE A 11 -3.73 -23.35 -11.98
N THR A 12 -2.59 -23.83 -12.48
CA THR A 12 -1.28 -23.48 -11.93
C THR A 12 -0.85 -22.09 -12.43
N LYS A 13 -0.83 -21.09 -11.55
CA LYS A 13 -0.34 -19.74 -11.85
C LYS A 13 1.20 -19.70 -11.84
N TYR A 14 1.79 -18.97 -12.77
CA TYR A 14 3.22 -18.65 -12.72
C TYR A 14 3.52 -17.66 -11.58
N ALA A 15 4.78 -17.58 -11.16
CA ALA A 15 5.19 -16.69 -10.07
C ALA A 15 4.83 -15.21 -10.34
N HIS A 16 4.89 -14.76 -11.59
CA HIS A 16 4.52 -13.40 -11.99
C HIS A 16 3.00 -13.16 -12.10
N GLU A 17 2.18 -14.21 -12.00
CA GLU A 17 0.71 -14.14 -12.04
C GLU A 17 0.09 -14.23 -10.64
N LEU A 18 0.91 -14.49 -9.62
CA LEU A 18 0.48 -14.51 -8.23
C LEU A 18 0.32 -13.06 -7.73
N PRO A 19 -0.79 -12.75 -7.02
CA PRO A 19 -0.86 -11.57 -6.17
C PRO A 19 0.35 -11.51 -5.24
N CYS A 20 0.82 -10.30 -4.93
CA CYS A 20 2.04 -10.08 -4.14
C CYS A 20 2.10 -10.93 -2.86
N LEU A 21 1.01 -11.03 -2.10
CA LEU A 21 0.98 -11.83 -0.88
C LEU A 21 1.08 -13.35 -1.14
N GLU A 22 0.39 -13.86 -2.17
CA GLU A 22 0.47 -15.27 -2.55
C GLU A 22 1.90 -15.63 -3.02
N ALA A 23 2.55 -14.72 -3.76
CA ALA A 23 3.93 -14.90 -4.18
C ALA A 23 4.88 -15.00 -2.97
N ILE A 24 4.69 -14.13 -1.97
CA ILE A 24 5.50 -14.14 -0.75
C ILE A 24 5.25 -15.41 0.08
N PHE A 25 4.00 -15.84 0.24
CA PHE A 25 3.70 -17.09 0.95
C PHE A 25 4.37 -18.29 0.28
N LYS A 26 4.31 -18.37 -1.05
CA LYS A 26 4.95 -19.43 -1.80
C LYS A 26 6.47 -19.45 -1.60
N GLU A 27 7.11 -18.29 -1.63
CA GLU A 27 8.56 -18.17 -1.40
C GLU A 27 8.94 -18.63 0.02
N TYR A 28 8.15 -18.25 1.02
CA TYR A 28 8.33 -18.68 2.40
C TYR A 28 8.21 -20.21 2.55
N GLU A 29 7.17 -20.82 1.97
CA GLU A 29 6.96 -22.27 1.97
C GLU A 29 8.11 -23.02 1.28
N ASP A 30 8.55 -22.53 0.12
CA ASP A 30 9.67 -23.10 -0.63
C ASP A 30 10.97 -23.05 0.18
N ASN A 31 11.24 -21.93 0.87
CA ASN A 31 12.40 -21.78 1.74
C ASN A 31 12.35 -22.70 2.96
N LEU A 32 11.19 -22.80 3.62
CA LEU A 32 10.98 -23.74 4.72
C LEU A 32 11.23 -25.19 4.29
N SER A 33 10.69 -25.59 3.14
CA SER A 33 10.87 -26.94 2.59
C SER A 33 12.34 -27.24 2.31
N LYS A 34 13.07 -26.30 1.68
CA LYS A 34 14.52 -26.43 1.46
C LYS A 34 15.28 -26.60 2.77
N GLN A 35 15.01 -25.77 3.78
CA GLN A 35 15.70 -25.84 5.07
C GLN A 35 15.41 -27.15 5.81
N ARG A 36 14.14 -27.62 5.82
CA ARG A 36 13.78 -28.93 6.38
C ARG A 36 14.51 -30.08 5.70
N ASN A 37 14.62 -30.06 4.37
CA ASN A 37 15.35 -31.07 3.62
C ASN A 37 16.86 -31.06 3.94
N LEU A 38 17.47 -29.88 4.11
CA LEU A 38 18.89 -29.78 4.51
C LEU A 38 19.13 -30.36 5.91
N ILE A 39 18.22 -30.11 6.85
CA ILE A 39 18.30 -30.66 8.22
C ILE A 39 18.17 -32.19 8.20
N ASN A 40 17.16 -32.72 7.49
CA ASN A 40 16.89 -34.17 7.47
C ASN A 40 18.00 -34.99 6.80
N ASN A 41 18.73 -34.39 5.85
CA ASN A 41 19.80 -35.07 5.11
C ASN A 41 21.20 -34.80 5.68
N ALA A 42 21.32 -34.07 6.78
CA ALA A 42 22.61 -33.80 7.41
C ALA A 42 23.15 -35.06 8.12
N PRO A 43 24.44 -35.44 7.92
CA PRO A 43 25.04 -36.60 8.58
C PRO A 43 25.14 -36.35 10.10
N THR A 44 24.22 -36.95 10.86
CA THR A 44 24.00 -36.69 12.28
C THR A 44 25.04 -37.36 13.21
N PRO A 45 25.47 -38.62 13.00
CA PRO A 45 26.32 -39.32 13.98
C PRO A 45 27.82 -38.96 13.96
N GLU A 46 28.35 -38.48 12.83
CA GLU A 46 29.79 -38.18 12.65
C GLU A 46 30.16 -36.76 13.08
N LEU A 47 29.20 -35.83 13.03
CA LEU A 47 29.37 -34.42 13.41
C LEU A 47 29.29 -34.17 14.93
N GLU A 48 28.65 -35.07 15.68
CA GLU A 48 28.56 -35.01 17.15
C GLU A 48 29.87 -35.39 17.85
N LYS A 49 30.68 -36.25 17.21
CA LYS A 49 31.87 -36.86 17.83
C LYS A 49 33.12 -35.97 17.86
N THR A 50 33.18 -34.89 17.08
CA THR A 50 34.47 -34.24 16.76
C THR A 50 34.62 -32.76 17.13
N SER A 51 33.63 -32.02 17.62
CA SER A 51 33.87 -30.56 17.69
C SER A 51 32.97 -29.72 18.62
N SER A 52 33.60 -28.70 19.20
CA SER A 52 33.00 -27.45 19.69
C SER A 52 31.99 -26.80 18.73
N THR A 53 31.98 -27.22 17.46
CA THR A 53 31.12 -26.76 16.38
C THR A 53 29.67 -27.31 16.45
N TYR A 54 29.36 -28.36 17.22
CA TYR A 54 27.97 -28.84 17.37
C TYR A 54 27.10 -27.89 18.20
N LYS A 55 27.62 -27.38 19.33
CA LYS A 55 26.94 -26.32 20.11
C LYS A 55 26.68 -25.08 19.23
N THR A 56 27.63 -24.75 18.35
CA THR A 56 27.50 -23.67 17.37
C THR A 56 26.43 -23.97 16.31
N ARG A 57 26.33 -25.21 15.80
CA ARG A 57 25.27 -25.60 14.85
C ARG A 57 23.88 -25.56 15.46
N LYS A 58 23.70 -26.08 16.68
CA LYS A 58 22.41 -26.01 17.38
C LYS A 58 21.98 -24.55 17.59
N LYS A 59 22.91 -23.68 18.02
CA LYS A 59 22.65 -22.26 18.15
C LYS A 59 22.25 -21.60 16.81
N LEU A 60 22.96 -21.89 15.72
CA LEU A 60 22.62 -21.39 14.38
C LEU A 60 21.25 -21.89 13.90
N GLN A 61 20.90 -23.14 14.23
CA GLN A 61 19.57 -23.69 13.94
C GLN A 61 18.48 -22.95 14.73
N ASP A 62 18.69 -22.72 16.02
CA ASP A 62 17.75 -21.99 16.87
C ASP A 62 17.56 -20.54 16.36
N GLU A 63 18.64 -19.86 15.99
CA GLU A 63 18.61 -18.50 15.39
C GLU A 63 17.87 -18.48 14.04
N ALA A 64 18.07 -19.50 13.19
CA ALA A 64 17.37 -19.62 11.92
C ALA A 64 15.87 -19.88 12.10
N LEU A 65 15.48 -20.71 13.07
CA LEU A 65 14.08 -20.95 13.41
C LEU A 65 13.41 -19.68 13.98
N GLU A 66 14.11 -18.93 14.84
CA GLU A 66 13.61 -17.64 15.35
C GLU A 66 13.41 -16.63 14.21
N HIS A 67 14.32 -16.58 13.24
CA HIS A 67 14.18 -15.75 12.05
C HIS A 67 12.95 -16.14 11.23
N LEU A 68 12.78 -17.44 10.93
CA LEU A 68 11.63 -17.95 10.18
C LEU A 68 10.29 -17.69 10.88
N GLU A 69 10.27 -17.71 12.22
CA GLU A 69 9.09 -17.38 13.01
C GLU A 69 8.78 -15.87 12.94
N LYS A 70 9.80 -15.00 12.97
CA LYS A 70 9.63 -13.56 12.73
C LYS A 70 9.11 -13.26 11.33
N GLU A 71 9.62 -13.97 10.33
CA GLU A 71 9.09 -13.88 8.96
C GLU A 71 7.62 -14.29 8.91
N ARG A 72 7.26 -15.46 9.50
CA ARG A 72 5.87 -15.93 9.57
C ARG A 72 4.94 -14.89 10.18
N MET A 73 5.30 -14.35 11.35
CA MET A 73 4.51 -13.32 12.03
C MET A 73 4.35 -12.05 11.17
N SER A 74 5.39 -11.67 10.43
CA SER A 74 5.30 -10.55 9.49
C SER A 74 4.31 -10.84 8.36
N LEU A 75 4.33 -12.05 7.80
CA LEU A 75 3.42 -12.45 6.72
C LEU A 75 1.97 -12.55 7.18
N GLU A 76 1.72 -13.11 8.36
CA GLU A 76 0.40 -13.14 8.98
C GLU A 76 -0.13 -11.72 9.19
N SER A 77 0.70 -10.81 9.71
CA SER A 77 0.32 -9.41 9.86
C SER A 77 -0.03 -8.77 8.52
N MET A 78 0.76 -9.02 7.46
CA MET A 78 0.47 -8.52 6.12
C MET A 78 -0.84 -9.07 5.56
N ALA A 79 -1.11 -10.35 5.77
CA ALA A 79 -2.34 -11.02 5.35
C ALA A 79 -3.58 -10.41 6.03
N ASP A 80 -3.51 -10.19 7.34
CA ASP A 80 -4.57 -9.53 8.10
C ASP A 80 -4.83 -8.12 7.58
N VAL A 81 -3.78 -7.36 7.29
CA VAL A 81 -3.94 -6.02 6.73
C VAL A 81 -4.56 -6.06 5.33
N GLN A 82 -4.16 -7.00 4.48
CA GLN A 82 -4.74 -7.16 3.14
C GLN A 82 -6.21 -7.57 3.19
N ALA A 83 -6.59 -8.52 4.05
CA ALA A 83 -7.98 -8.90 4.27
C ALA A 83 -8.83 -7.70 4.73
N GLN A 84 -8.27 -6.85 5.60
CA GLN A 84 -8.90 -5.60 6.01
C GLN A 84 -9.03 -4.61 4.84
N LEU A 85 -8.04 -4.49 3.96
CA LEU A 85 -8.10 -3.62 2.78
C LEU A 85 -9.15 -4.11 1.77
N ILE A 86 -9.24 -5.43 1.53
CA ILE A 86 -10.26 -6.03 0.67
C ILE A 86 -11.66 -5.73 1.21
N THR A 87 -11.88 -5.99 2.50
CA THR A 87 -13.16 -5.68 3.16
C THR A 87 -13.46 -4.17 3.10
N TYR A 88 -12.45 -3.34 3.27
CA TYR A 88 -12.55 -1.90 3.20
C TYR A 88 -12.99 -1.42 1.80
N ARG A 89 -12.41 -1.99 0.73
CA ARG A 89 -12.76 -1.69 -0.67
C ARG A 89 -14.13 -2.21 -1.06
N ALA A 90 -14.46 -3.45 -0.71
CA ALA A 90 -15.78 -4.04 -0.95
C ALA A 90 -16.91 -3.21 -0.33
N ALA A 91 -16.68 -2.64 0.85
CA ALA A 91 -17.65 -1.73 1.47
C ALA A 91 -17.84 -0.40 0.71
N GLY A 92 -16.84 0.05 -0.06
CA GLY A 92 -16.93 1.22 -0.95
C GLY A 92 -17.59 0.89 -2.28
N GLU A 93 -17.34 -0.31 -2.84
CA GLU A 93 -17.94 -0.80 -4.09
C GLU A 93 -19.47 -0.92 -4.02
N LYS A 94 -20.03 -1.06 -2.82
CA LYS A 94 -21.49 -0.95 -2.56
C LYS A 94 -22.13 0.32 -3.12
N ILE A 95 -21.34 1.36 -3.44
CA ILE A 95 -21.83 2.55 -4.15
C ILE A 95 -22.42 2.21 -5.53
N PHE A 96 -21.96 1.13 -6.16
CA PHE A 96 -22.43 0.64 -7.44
C PHE A 96 -23.59 -0.38 -7.33
N SER A 97 -24.09 -0.62 -6.11
CA SER A 97 -25.26 -1.50 -5.91
C SER A 97 -26.48 -0.94 -6.63
N GLU A 98 -27.25 -1.82 -7.28
CA GLU A 98 -28.55 -1.48 -7.87
C GLU A 98 -29.57 -1.08 -6.79
N ASN A 99 -29.34 -1.51 -5.54
CA ASN A 99 -30.13 -1.07 -4.40
C ASN A 99 -29.71 0.33 -3.96
N GLN A 100 -30.58 1.31 -4.23
CA GLN A 100 -30.35 2.72 -3.88
C GLN A 100 -30.09 2.92 -2.37
N ALA A 101 -30.78 2.21 -1.49
CA ALA A 101 -30.57 2.35 -0.04
C ALA A 101 -29.17 1.89 0.38
N GLU A 102 -28.66 0.82 -0.25
CA GLU A 102 -27.30 0.34 -0.02
C GLU A 102 -26.24 1.30 -0.56
N SER A 103 -26.44 1.82 -1.77
CA SER A 103 -25.57 2.82 -2.39
C SER A 103 -25.49 4.10 -1.55
N GLU A 104 -26.63 4.63 -1.09
CA GLU A 104 -26.68 5.81 -0.21
C GLU A 104 -26.04 5.55 1.15
N ALA A 105 -26.24 4.37 1.75
CA ALA A 105 -25.60 4.00 3.00
C ALA A 105 -24.07 3.93 2.85
N ALA A 106 -23.57 3.37 1.75
CA ALA A 106 -22.15 3.35 1.42
C ALA A 106 -21.60 4.78 1.29
N LEU A 107 -22.30 5.66 0.56
CA LEU A 107 -21.90 7.05 0.39
C LEU A 107 -21.84 7.83 1.71
N ARG A 108 -22.84 7.64 2.58
CA ARG A 108 -22.88 8.26 3.92
C ARG A 108 -21.71 7.78 4.76
N LYS A 109 -21.44 6.47 4.78
CA LYS A 109 -20.31 5.88 5.51
C LYS A 109 -18.96 6.41 5.03
N MET A 110 -18.77 6.53 3.72
CA MET A 110 -17.55 7.10 3.14
C MET A 110 -17.39 8.59 3.50
N SER A 111 -18.50 9.35 3.53
CA SER A 111 -18.48 10.79 3.82
C SER A 111 -18.14 11.11 5.27
N THR A 112 -18.58 10.26 6.22
CA THR A 112 -18.29 10.40 7.66
C THR A 112 -17.00 9.72 8.09
N GLU A 113 -16.30 9.07 7.17
CA GLU A 113 -15.07 8.35 7.48
C GLU A 113 -13.97 9.26 8.08
N LYS A 114 -13.36 8.79 9.16
CA LYS A 114 -12.23 9.45 9.81
C LYS A 114 -10.99 9.38 8.92
N HIS A 115 -10.36 10.53 8.69
CA HIS A 115 -9.19 10.68 7.82
C HIS A 115 -7.93 11.13 8.58
N HIS A 116 -8.07 11.61 9.82
CA HIS A 116 -6.94 11.95 10.69
C HIS A 116 -7.04 11.26 12.05
N PRO A 117 -5.93 10.70 12.60
CA PRO A 117 -4.60 10.60 11.98
C PRO A 117 -4.60 9.66 10.75
N ALA A 118 -3.64 9.83 9.85
CA ALA A 118 -3.54 9.06 8.59
C ALA A 118 -3.00 7.63 8.78
N SER A 119 -3.17 7.04 9.97
CA SER A 119 -2.66 5.69 10.30
C SER A 119 -3.36 4.59 9.51
N ALA A 120 -4.67 4.73 9.26
CA ALA A 120 -5.43 3.80 8.43
C ALA A 120 -4.91 3.82 6.98
N LEU A 121 -4.71 5.02 6.42
CA LEU A 121 -4.11 5.18 5.10
C LEU A 121 -2.70 4.56 5.05
N GLU A 122 -1.82 4.88 6.01
CA GLU A 122 -0.46 4.33 6.05
C GLU A 122 -0.46 2.79 6.13
N LYS A 123 -1.36 2.22 6.94
CA LYS A 123 -1.58 0.79 7.05
C LYS A 123 -1.96 0.18 5.70
N TYR A 124 -2.94 0.76 5.00
CA TYR A 124 -3.39 0.25 3.71
C TYR A 124 -2.39 0.46 2.58
N MET A 125 -1.61 1.55 2.60
CA MET A 125 -0.51 1.77 1.65
C MET A 125 0.54 0.65 1.75
N ARG A 126 0.92 0.26 2.97
CA ARG A 126 1.84 -0.88 3.17
C ARG A 126 1.25 -2.20 2.68
N ALA A 127 -0.06 -2.40 2.87
CA ALA A 127 -0.77 -3.59 2.40
C ALA A 127 -0.72 -3.75 0.87
N GLU A 128 -0.75 -2.63 0.15
CA GLU A 128 -0.63 -2.55 -1.30
C GLU A 128 0.85 -2.56 -1.77
N GLY A 129 1.79 -2.80 -0.85
CA GLY A 129 3.21 -2.89 -1.16
C GLY A 129 3.87 -1.53 -1.43
N VAL A 130 3.24 -0.41 -1.06
CA VAL A 130 3.86 0.92 -1.19
C VAL A 130 4.88 1.09 -0.06
N PRO A 131 6.19 1.12 -0.36
CA PRO A 131 7.21 1.18 0.68
C PRO A 131 7.29 2.58 1.28
N LYS A 132 7.38 2.64 2.61
CA LYS A 132 7.67 3.88 3.32
C LYS A 132 9.16 4.22 3.15
N PRO A 133 9.54 5.36 2.54
CA PRO A 133 10.94 5.61 2.19
C PRO A 133 11.87 5.72 3.40
N SER A 134 11.41 6.32 4.50
CA SER A 134 12.16 6.40 5.76
C SER A 134 11.22 6.68 6.95
N PRO A 135 11.70 6.57 8.20
CA PRO A 135 10.94 6.99 9.39
C PRO A 135 10.52 8.47 9.37
N TYR A 136 11.20 9.30 8.57
CA TYR A 136 10.90 10.72 8.41
C TYR A 136 9.75 11.01 7.45
N HIS A 137 9.13 9.99 6.86
CA HIS A 137 7.96 10.13 6.01
C HIS A 137 6.66 9.81 6.76
N THR A 138 5.55 10.33 6.27
CA THR A 138 4.20 9.99 6.76
C THR A 138 3.26 9.86 5.58
N ALA A 139 2.21 9.03 5.72
CA ALA A 139 1.15 9.02 4.73
C ALA A 139 0.45 10.38 4.67
N HIS A 140 0.12 10.80 3.46
CA HIS A 140 -0.57 12.03 3.13
C HIS A 140 -1.69 11.73 2.14
N HIS A 141 -2.87 12.29 2.41
CA HIS A 141 -4.01 12.18 1.51
C HIS A 141 -3.83 13.14 0.34
N ILE A 142 -3.91 12.63 -0.89
CA ILE A 142 -3.84 13.47 -2.10
C ILE A 142 -5.08 14.37 -2.15
N VAL A 143 -6.27 13.78 -2.05
CA VAL A 143 -7.54 14.48 -1.79
C VAL A 143 -7.72 14.59 -0.27
N PRO A 144 -7.65 15.80 0.30
CA PRO A 144 -7.79 15.98 1.74
C PRO A 144 -9.21 15.65 2.22
N GLY A 145 -9.31 15.18 3.46
CA GLY A 145 -10.61 15.09 4.15
C GLY A 145 -11.18 16.46 4.51
N LYS A 146 -10.31 17.42 4.83
CA LYS A 146 -10.62 18.84 5.07
C LYS A 146 -9.54 19.72 4.43
N GLY A 147 -9.96 20.64 3.58
CA GLY A 147 -9.08 21.55 2.84
C GLY A 147 -9.29 23.02 3.20
N LYS A 148 -8.49 23.89 2.59
CA LYS A 148 -8.60 25.36 2.68
C LYS A 148 -9.78 25.92 1.88
N GLU A 149 -10.19 25.23 0.82
CA GLU A 149 -11.41 25.46 0.03
C GLU A 149 -12.44 24.39 0.41
N ALA A 150 -13.17 24.59 1.51
CA ALA A 150 -14.01 23.57 2.12
C ALA A 150 -15.05 22.96 1.16
N VAL A 151 -15.79 23.80 0.42
CA VAL A 151 -16.83 23.35 -0.52
C VAL A 151 -16.22 22.58 -1.69
N LEU A 152 -15.12 23.09 -2.24
CA LEU A 152 -14.43 22.45 -3.36
C LEU A 152 -13.86 21.09 -2.94
N THR A 153 -13.18 21.04 -1.79
CA THR A 153 -12.62 19.81 -1.23
C THR A 153 -13.72 18.79 -0.96
N ALA A 154 -14.84 19.20 -0.36
CA ALA A 154 -15.96 18.30 -0.11
C ALA A 154 -16.53 17.72 -1.41
N ARG A 155 -16.65 18.52 -2.48
CA ARG A 155 -17.09 18.06 -3.81
C ARG A 155 -16.10 17.09 -4.45
N THR A 156 -14.80 17.40 -4.42
CA THR A 156 -13.74 16.50 -4.94
C THR A 156 -13.71 15.18 -4.18
N ARG A 157 -13.84 15.23 -2.85
CA ARG A 157 -13.94 14.02 -2.00
C ARG A 157 -15.19 13.21 -2.33
N LEU A 158 -16.34 13.87 -2.49
CA LEU A 158 -17.57 13.20 -2.90
C LEU A 158 -17.43 12.52 -4.27
N HIS A 159 -16.71 13.16 -5.20
CA HIS A 159 -16.45 12.62 -6.54
C HIS A 159 -15.67 11.30 -6.48
N ILE A 160 -14.58 11.23 -5.71
CA ILE A 160 -13.83 9.97 -5.57
C ILE A 160 -14.67 8.88 -4.87
N HIS A 161 -15.48 9.24 -3.86
CA HIS A 161 -16.37 8.29 -3.19
C HIS A 161 -17.44 7.72 -4.13
N ARG A 162 -18.02 8.56 -4.99
CA ARG A 162 -19.00 8.12 -6.02
C ARG A 162 -18.41 7.13 -7.01
N ASN A 163 -17.09 7.07 -7.12
CA ASN A 163 -16.36 6.12 -7.95
C ASN A 163 -15.72 4.99 -7.11
N GLY A 164 -16.22 4.75 -5.89
CA GLY A 164 -15.79 3.64 -5.04
C GLY A 164 -14.44 3.84 -4.34
N ILE A 165 -13.77 4.97 -4.56
CA ILE A 165 -12.48 5.27 -3.93
C ILE A 165 -12.74 5.97 -2.60
N ARG A 166 -12.44 5.27 -1.51
CA ARG A 166 -12.60 5.77 -0.14
C ARG A 166 -11.43 6.65 0.29
N ILE A 167 -11.62 7.46 1.34
CA ILE A 167 -10.62 8.45 1.75
C ILE A 167 -9.28 7.84 2.16
N ASN A 168 -9.28 6.68 2.85
CA ASN A 168 -8.06 5.96 3.25
C ASN A 168 -7.66 4.88 2.23
N ASP A 169 -8.27 4.82 1.04
CA ASP A 169 -7.78 3.93 -0.01
C ASP A 169 -6.35 4.34 -0.39
N PRO A 170 -5.41 3.38 -0.50
CA PRO A 170 -4.03 3.71 -0.81
C PRO A 170 -3.82 4.39 -2.17
N ALA A 171 -4.79 4.31 -3.11
CA ALA A 171 -4.78 5.13 -4.31
C ALA A 171 -4.89 6.64 -4.03
N ASN A 172 -5.49 7.04 -2.91
CA ASN A 172 -5.54 8.43 -2.44
C ASN A 172 -4.35 8.78 -1.52
N GLY A 173 -3.37 7.88 -1.40
CA GLY A 173 -2.23 8.03 -0.49
C GLY A 173 -0.91 8.31 -1.21
N VAL A 174 -0.07 9.11 -0.55
CA VAL A 174 1.32 9.30 -0.92
C VAL A 174 2.17 9.49 0.33
N TYR A 175 3.42 9.00 0.32
CA TYR A 175 4.37 9.31 1.38
C TYR A 175 5.02 10.67 1.10
N LEU A 176 4.99 11.55 2.09
CA LEU A 176 5.71 12.84 2.06
C LEU A 176 6.56 13.00 3.32
N VAL A 177 7.56 13.88 3.24
CA VAL A 177 8.43 14.22 4.37
C VAL A 177 7.58 14.80 5.50
N ARG A 178 7.71 14.27 6.72
CA ARG A 178 6.80 14.58 7.84
C ARG A 178 6.93 16.01 8.34
N LYS A 179 8.15 16.54 8.45
CA LYS A 179 8.44 17.88 9.00
C LYS A 179 9.32 18.65 8.05
N ASP A 180 9.22 19.98 8.09
CA ASP A 180 10.11 20.85 7.32
C ASP A 180 11.58 20.70 7.75
N ASP A 181 11.84 20.40 9.02
CA ASP A 181 13.21 20.19 9.55
C ASP A 181 13.94 19.00 8.90
N HIS A 182 13.19 18.09 8.28
CA HIS A 182 13.76 16.95 7.54
C HIS A 182 13.92 17.27 6.05
N THR A 183 13.70 18.51 5.62
CA THR A 183 13.84 18.96 4.22
C THR A 183 15.07 19.85 4.06
N PRO A 184 15.85 19.72 2.97
CA PRO A 184 15.69 18.72 1.90
C PRO A 184 16.02 17.30 2.39
N HIS A 185 15.21 16.31 1.99
CA HIS A 185 15.46 14.90 2.31
C HIS A 185 16.08 14.19 1.10
N TRP A 186 17.04 13.29 1.29
CA TRP A 186 17.74 12.61 0.19
C TRP A 186 16.80 11.92 -0.82
N SER A 187 15.69 11.35 -0.35
CA SER A 187 14.69 10.66 -1.20
C SER A 187 13.70 11.60 -1.87
N MET A 188 13.57 12.84 -1.39
CA MET A 188 12.64 13.86 -1.91
C MET A 188 13.26 15.26 -1.74
N PRO A 189 14.34 15.59 -2.51
CA PRO A 189 15.11 16.81 -2.28
C PRO A 189 14.31 18.10 -2.44
N ASP A 190 13.35 18.12 -3.38
CA ASP A 190 12.53 19.30 -3.68
C ASP A 190 11.16 19.29 -2.96
N SER A 191 10.94 18.33 -2.04
CA SER A 191 9.71 18.23 -1.25
C SER A 191 9.77 19.12 -0.01
N LYS A 192 8.60 19.58 0.44
CA LYS A 192 8.42 20.24 1.74
C LYS A 192 7.86 19.28 2.79
N GLY A 193 7.71 19.74 4.03
CA GLY A 193 6.96 19.02 5.04
C GLY A 193 5.49 18.86 4.64
N HIS A 194 4.90 17.71 4.94
CA HIS A 194 3.57 17.30 4.45
C HIS A 194 2.44 18.29 4.77
N LEU A 195 2.56 19.07 5.84
CA LEU A 195 1.55 20.07 6.24
C LEU A 195 1.45 21.25 5.27
N ARG A 196 2.47 21.47 4.42
CA ARG A 196 2.49 22.58 3.45
C ARG A 196 1.73 22.29 2.16
N TYR A 197 1.27 21.05 1.95
CA TYR A 197 0.81 20.62 0.64
C TYR A 197 -0.64 21.02 0.30
N HIS A 198 -1.53 21.12 1.31
CA HIS A 198 -2.90 21.55 1.10
C HIS A 198 -3.01 23.09 1.05
N THR A 199 -2.77 23.64 -0.14
CA THR A 199 -3.02 25.05 -0.47
C THR A 199 -4.31 25.21 -1.29
N LYS A 200 -4.85 26.43 -1.36
CA LYS A 200 -6.04 26.72 -2.19
C LYS A 200 -5.77 26.42 -3.66
N GLU A 201 -4.58 26.74 -4.15
CA GLU A 201 -4.15 26.52 -5.53
C GLU A 201 -4.04 25.03 -5.83
N TYR A 202 -3.46 24.26 -4.91
CA TYR A 202 -3.39 22.80 -5.02
C TYR A 202 -4.78 22.17 -5.05
N GLU A 203 -5.67 22.55 -4.16
CA GLU A 203 -7.04 22.01 -4.12
C GLU A 203 -7.83 22.35 -5.38
N ARG A 204 -7.66 23.55 -5.95
CA ARG A 204 -8.23 23.95 -7.25
C ARG A 204 -7.67 23.13 -8.41
N TYR A 205 -6.35 22.96 -8.46
CA TYR A 205 -5.69 22.12 -9.46
C TYR A 205 -6.19 20.67 -9.38
N LEU A 206 -6.22 20.11 -8.18
CA LEU A 206 -6.68 18.76 -7.90
C LEU A 206 -8.11 18.54 -8.37
N ALA A 207 -9.03 19.43 -7.98
CA ALA A 207 -10.43 19.37 -8.40
C ALA A 207 -10.55 19.41 -9.94
N ALA A 208 -9.82 20.31 -10.61
CA ALA A 208 -9.87 20.44 -12.07
C ALA A 208 -9.37 19.19 -12.82
N ARG A 209 -8.42 18.44 -12.23
CA ARG A 209 -7.87 17.20 -12.81
C ARG A 209 -8.75 15.98 -12.53
N ILE A 210 -9.38 15.93 -11.35
CA ILE A 210 -10.10 14.74 -10.88
C ILE A 210 -11.57 14.75 -11.32
N THR A 211 -12.27 15.87 -11.17
CA THR A 211 -13.74 15.92 -11.34
C THR A 211 -14.23 15.66 -12.76
N ARG A 212 -13.34 15.74 -13.75
CA ARG A 212 -13.65 15.42 -15.16
C ARG A 212 -13.52 13.94 -15.49
N LEU A 213 -12.85 13.17 -14.63
CA LEU A 213 -12.62 11.74 -14.84
C LEU A 213 -13.78 10.94 -14.25
N GLN A 214 -14.16 9.88 -14.95
CA GLN A 214 -15.16 8.91 -14.52
C GLN A 214 -14.52 7.53 -14.48
N GLY A 215 -15.01 6.68 -13.60
CA GLY A 215 -14.50 5.32 -13.41
C GLY A 215 -13.34 5.27 -12.43
N MET A 216 -13.30 4.18 -11.68
CA MET A 216 -12.33 3.95 -10.61
C MET A 216 -10.89 3.95 -11.14
N ASP A 217 -10.62 3.27 -12.25
CA ASP A 217 -9.26 3.10 -12.75
C ASP A 217 -8.64 4.42 -13.23
N ALA A 218 -9.36 5.20 -14.03
CA ALA A 218 -8.90 6.51 -14.49
C ALA A 218 -8.58 7.46 -13.31
N LEU A 219 -9.42 7.41 -12.27
CA LEU A 219 -9.20 8.20 -11.05
C LEU A 219 -7.99 7.70 -10.26
N LYS A 220 -7.84 6.39 -10.05
CA LYS A 220 -6.67 5.81 -9.38
C LYS A 220 -5.38 6.16 -10.10
N THR A 221 -5.34 6.02 -11.44
CA THR A 221 -4.18 6.41 -12.25
C THR A 221 -3.87 7.91 -12.10
N GLN A 222 -4.89 8.76 -12.17
CA GLN A 222 -4.68 10.21 -12.04
C GLN A 222 -4.18 10.59 -10.63
N LEU A 223 -4.70 9.95 -9.58
CA LEU A 223 -4.22 10.13 -8.21
C LEU A 223 -2.76 9.67 -8.08
N GLN A 224 -2.39 8.52 -8.61
CA GLN A 224 -1.00 8.05 -8.61
C GLN A 224 -0.05 9.04 -9.32
N VAL A 225 -0.45 9.60 -10.47
CA VAL A 225 0.32 10.63 -11.17
C VAL A 225 0.50 11.86 -10.29
N ILE A 226 -0.56 12.34 -9.64
CA ILE A 226 -0.48 13.48 -8.72
C ILE A 226 0.41 13.15 -7.53
N GLY A 227 0.29 11.96 -6.93
CA GLY A 227 1.15 11.51 -5.84
C GLY A 227 2.63 11.56 -6.20
N ARG A 228 3.01 11.03 -7.38
CA ARG A 228 4.41 11.10 -7.86
C ARG A 228 4.89 12.54 -8.03
N LEU A 229 4.04 13.41 -8.57
CA LEU A 229 4.37 14.83 -8.71
C LEU A 229 4.61 15.50 -7.35
N LEU A 230 3.84 15.14 -6.31
CA LEU A 230 4.04 15.68 -4.96
C LEU A 230 5.32 15.19 -4.29
N GLN A 231 5.78 13.98 -4.62
CA GLN A 231 7.06 13.43 -4.13
C GLN A 231 8.25 14.09 -4.80
N GLN A 232 8.11 14.45 -6.08
CA GLN A 232 9.17 15.06 -6.87
C GLN A 232 9.28 16.56 -6.61
N HIS A 233 8.17 17.25 -6.35
CA HIS A 233 8.15 18.71 -6.23
C HIS A 233 7.14 19.17 -5.18
N GLU A 234 7.40 20.31 -4.53
CA GLU A 234 6.35 21.01 -3.79
C GLU A 234 5.19 21.41 -4.72
N PRO A 235 3.94 21.54 -4.21
CA PRO A 235 2.76 21.69 -5.05
C PRO A 235 2.83 22.89 -5.99
N LYS A 236 3.46 24.00 -5.56
CA LYS A 236 3.59 25.21 -6.37
C LYS A 236 4.34 24.92 -7.67
N TYR A 237 5.49 24.28 -7.58
CA TYR A 237 6.29 23.91 -8.76
C TYR A 237 5.70 22.71 -9.50
N ALA A 238 5.14 21.72 -8.78
CA ALA A 238 4.47 20.57 -9.39
C ALA A 238 3.33 21.02 -10.32
N ILE A 239 2.48 21.96 -9.86
CA ILE A 239 1.39 22.51 -10.65
C ILE A 239 1.92 23.31 -11.84
N GLN A 240 2.99 24.07 -11.65
CA GLN A 240 3.60 24.87 -12.72
C GLN A 240 4.20 23.99 -13.82
N GLN A 241 4.92 22.93 -13.47
CA GLN A 241 5.48 22.00 -14.46
C GLN A 241 4.38 21.29 -15.28
N VAL A 242 3.29 20.86 -14.63
CA VAL A 242 2.17 20.24 -15.36
C VAL A 242 1.46 21.22 -16.28
N ARG A 243 1.37 22.51 -15.90
CA ARG A 243 0.82 23.54 -16.78
C ARG A 243 1.69 23.79 -18.01
N ASN A 244 3.00 23.69 -17.86
CA ASN A 244 3.98 23.94 -18.92
C ASN A 244 4.19 22.72 -19.85
N ALA A 245 3.77 21.53 -19.44
CA ALA A 245 3.85 20.29 -20.24
C ALA A 245 2.64 20.09 -21.19
N ARG A 246 1.88 21.15 -21.47
CA ARG A 246 0.75 21.19 -22.41
C ARG A 246 1.08 22.14 -23.56
#